data_AF-A0A7W9HFP5-F1
#
_entry.id   AF-A0A7W9HFP5-F1
#
_cell.length_a   1.000
_cell.length_b   1.000
_cell.length_c   1.000
_cell.angle_alpha   90.00
_cell.angle_beta   90.00
_cell.angle_gamma   90.00
#
_symmetry.space_group_name_H-M   'P 1'
#
loop_
_entity.id
_entity.type
_entity.pdbx_description
1 polymer ?
#
loop_
_entity_poly.entity_id
_entity_poly.type
_entity_poly.pdbx_seq_one_letter_code
_entity_poly.pdbx_strand_id
1 'polypeptide(L)'
;MGKRGSGASDPDVAKDYVDLTSPQVRTHILTGDATGGGHMWPGLPGKSVFPQDWSGDKIIHAVSDIATDPTLKWEQQTGTPGADYTKKGDPVRYKVEGVRDGVNIRVIIEPAGRGIITGFPVYWPVMDWEGVAAGLRALTIELGPLLPPDDARNTWELVDAGEYGIALENLCTQLYEYDIAVSGDHRQRFAAIGVQLGLDNHYWSDLPVKVD
;
A
#
# COMPACT_ATOMS: atom_id res chain seq x y z
N MET A 1 44.87 8.13 -26.62
CA MET A 1 44.15 8.62 -25.42
C MET A 1 42.89 9.36 -25.86
N GLY A 2 41.75 9.17 -25.19
CA GLY A 2 40.45 9.78 -25.54
C GLY A 2 39.37 8.72 -25.75
N LYS A 3 38.22 8.85 -25.08
CA LYS A 3 37.24 7.77 -24.92
C LYS A 3 36.09 7.82 -25.95
N ARG A 4 35.49 6.64 -26.17
CA ARG A 4 34.13 6.43 -26.70
C ARG A 4 33.08 7.11 -25.80
N GLY A 5 31.95 7.52 -26.37
CA GLY A 5 30.73 7.79 -25.59
C GLY A 5 29.79 8.85 -26.16
N SER A 6 29.03 8.51 -27.21
CA SER A 6 27.79 9.22 -27.57
C SER A 6 26.63 8.22 -27.53
N GLY A 7 26.25 7.81 -26.32
CA GLY A 7 24.95 7.17 -26.12
C GLY A 7 23.88 8.24 -26.27
N ALA A 8 22.94 8.05 -27.18
CA ALA A 8 21.77 8.91 -27.24
C ALA A 8 20.94 8.66 -25.98
N SER A 9 20.67 9.72 -25.21
CA SER A 9 19.60 9.71 -24.21
C SER A 9 18.28 9.76 -24.95
N ASP A 10 17.36 8.83 -24.67
CA ASP A 10 15.98 8.93 -25.12
C ASP A 10 15.37 10.26 -24.66
N PRO A 11 14.52 10.90 -25.48
CA PRO A 11 13.86 12.13 -25.10
C PRO A 11 12.81 11.86 -24.03
N ASP A 12 13.09 12.31 -22.81
CA ASP A 12 12.14 12.36 -21.71
C ASP A 12 10.87 13.09 -22.18
N VAL A 13 9.76 12.37 -22.25
CA VAL A 13 8.44 12.97 -22.44
C VAL A 13 8.14 13.73 -21.16
N ALA A 14 8.36 15.03 -21.18
CA ALA A 14 8.07 15.93 -20.07
C ALA A 14 6.65 15.64 -19.57
N LYS A 15 6.56 15.02 -18.38
CA LYS A 15 5.27 14.65 -17.80
C LYS A 15 4.60 15.92 -17.30
N ASP A 16 3.44 16.24 -17.87
CA ASP A 16 2.59 17.36 -17.47
C ASP A 16 1.98 17.10 -16.07
N TYR A 17 2.80 17.17 -15.03
CA TYR A 17 2.38 17.01 -13.64
C TYR A 17 1.56 18.24 -13.21
N VAL A 18 0.25 18.01 -13.03
CA VAL A 18 -0.69 19.01 -12.53
C VAL A 18 -0.55 19.19 -11.01
N ASP A 19 -0.50 20.44 -10.54
CA ASP A 19 -0.52 20.80 -9.12
C ASP A 19 -1.75 21.68 -8.82
N LEU A 20 -2.69 21.14 -8.04
CA LEU A 20 -3.89 21.85 -7.56
C LEU A 20 -3.75 22.31 -6.10
N THR A 21 -2.55 22.22 -5.52
CA THR A 21 -2.28 22.59 -4.13
C THR A 21 -1.79 24.04 -4.02
N SER A 22 -2.00 24.67 -2.85
CA SER A 22 -1.30 25.93 -2.57
C SER A 22 0.17 25.66 -2.25
N PRO A 23 1.09 26.63 -2.43
CA PRO A 23 2.50 26.45 -2.07
C PRO A 23 2.72 25.98 -0.61
N GLN A 24 1.86 26.40 0.31
CA GLN A 24 1.87 25.95 1.70
C GLN A 24 1.42 24.49 1.83
N VAL A 25 0.35 24.07 1.14
CA VAL A 25 -0.11 22.67 1.13
C VAL A 25 0.93 21.75 0.48
N ARG A 26 1.56 22.19 -0.60
CA ARG A 26 2.70 21.49 -1.22
C ARG A 26 3.85 21.29 -0.23
N THR A 27 4.22 22.34 0.49
CA THR A 27 5.27 22.30 1.52
C THR A 27 4.90 21.33 2.63
N HIS A 28 3.67 21.43 3.14
CA HIS A 28 3.09 20.52 4.13
C HIS A 28 3.20 19.06 3.68
N ILE A 29 2.71 18.72 2.49
CA ILE A 29 2.71 17.35 1.97
C ILE A 29 4.14 16.82 1.83
N LEU A 30 5.03 17.57 1.17
CA LEU A 30 6.36 17.07 0.81
C LEU A 30 7.31 17.07 2.02
N THR A 31 7.60 18.24 2.57
CA THR A 31 8.68 18.44 3.56
C THR A 31 8.19 18.73 4.97
N GLY A 32 6.90 19.04 5.12
CA GLY A 32 6.28 19.42 6.38
C GLY A 32 6.41 20.92 6.70
N ASP A 33 5.58 21.35 7.63
CA ASP A 33 5.54 22.70 8.20
C ASP A 33 5.28 22.65 9.72
N ALA A 34 5.10 23.81 10.36
CA ALA A 34 4.86 23.92 11.80
C ALA A 34 3.56 23.23 12.31
N THR A 35 2.65 22.84 11.41
CA THR A 35 1.41 22.12 11.71
C THR A 35 1.49 20.62 11.45
N GLY A 36 2.55 20.14 10.78
CA GLY A 36 2.76 18.73 10.46
C GLY A 36 3.10 18.50 8.98
N GLY A 37 2.69 17.35 8.45
CA GLY A 37 3.10 16.91 7.12
C GLY A 37 4.57 16.46 7.06
N GLY A 38 5.12 16.28 5.85
CA GLY A 38 6.48 15.75 5.63
C GLY A 38 6.48 14.28 5.21
N HIS A 39 5.80 13.99 4.11
CA HIS A 39 5.56 12.64 3.60
C HIS A 39 6.43 12.26 2.40
N MET A 40 7.17 13.18 1.77
CA MET A 40 8.14 12.81 0.73
C MET A 40 9.38 12.15 1.36
N TRP A 41 9.89 11.07 0.77
CA TRP A 41 11.10 10.39 1.25
C TRP A 41 12.28 11.36 1.43
N PRO A 42 13.04 11.30 2.55
CA PRO A 42 13.02 10.27 3.61
C PRO A 42 11.90 10.39 4.65
N GLY A 43 11.04 11.41 4.56
CA GLY A 43 9.94 11.67 5.48
C GLY A 43 10.37 12.28 6.81
N LEU A 44 9.40 12.85 7.53
CA LEU A 44 9.59 13.22 8.94
C LEU A 44 9.26 12.05 9.88
N PRO A 45 9.85 12.01 11.09
CA PRO A 45 9.60 10.93 12.05
C PRO A 45 8.11 10.69 12.33
N GLY A 46 7.70 9.42 12.29
CA GLY A 46 6.31 9.01 12.54
C GLY A 46 5.31 9.36 11.42
N LYS A 47 5.76 9.73 10.23
CA LYS A 47 4.92 9.88 9.03
C LYS A 47 4.92 8.59 8.20
N SER A 48 3.81 8.31 7.52
CA SER A 48 3.86 7.46 6.33
C SER A 48 4.57 8.24 5.21
N VAL A 49 5.43 7.55 4.46
CA VAL A 49 6.36 8.17 3.51
C VAL A 49 6.05 7.68 2.11
N PHE A 50 6.08 8.53 1.08
CA PHE A 50 5.93 8.11 -0.31
C PHE A 50 7.16 7.30 -0.77
N PRO A 51 7.05 6.45 -1.80
CA PRO A 51 8.18 5.69 -2.31
C PRO A 51 9.39 6.57 -2.66
N GLN A 52 10.59 6.06 -2.42
CA GLN A 52 11.85 6.80 -2.57
C GLN A 52 12.11 7.31 -4.01
N ASP A 53 11.54 6.65 -5.02
CA ASP A 53 11.65 7.00 -6.43
C ASP A 53 10.64 8.07 -6.89
N TRP A 54 9.65 8.43 -6.06
CA TRP A 54 8.66 9.46 -6.42
C TRP A 54 9.21 10.86 -6.20
N SER A 55 9.24 11.66 -7.28
CA SER A 55 9.53 13.10 -7.19
C SER A 55 8.40 13.86 -6.47
N GLY A 56 8.72 15.06 -5.96
CA GLY A 56 7.71 15.93 -5.34
C GLY A 56 6.57 16.29 -6.29
N ASP A 57 6.86 16.50 -7.58
CA ASP A 57 5.84 16.76 -8.60
C ASP A 57 4.94 15.54 -8.84
N LYS A 58 5.50 14.32 -8.87
CA LYS A 58 4.72 13.08 -8.99
C LYS A 58 3.78 12.90 -7.78
N ILE A 59 4.27 13.15 -6.57
CA ILE A 59 3.48 13.07 -5.33
C ILE A 59 2.29 14.04 -5.39
N ILE A 60 2.55 15.32 -5.71
CA ILE A 60 1.51 16.35 -5.71
C ILE A 60 0.53 16.15 -6.86
N HIS A 61 0.99 15.64 -8.01
CA HIS A 61 0.12 15.24 -9.10
C HIS A 61 -0.82 14.09 -8.70
N ALA A 62 -0.30 13.01 -8.09
CA ALA A 62 -1.13 11.90 -7.63
C ALA A 62 -2.18 12.35 -6.59
N VAL A 63 -1.83 13.28 -5.70
CA VAL A 63 -2.76 13.91 -4.75
C VAL A 63 -3.82 14.77 -5.45
N SER A 64 -3.42 15.57 -6.45
CA SER A 64 -4.32 16.44 -7.22
C SER A 64 -5.30 15.64 -8.09
N ASP A 65 -4.82 14.54 -8.68
CA ASP A 65 -5.61 13.61 -9.48
C ASP A 65 -6.66 12.89 -8.61
N ILE A 66 -6.27 12.32 -7.47
CA ILE A 66 -7.23 11.73 -6.50
C ILE A 66 -8.23 12.76 -5.98
N ALA A 67 -7.83 14.03 -5.81
CA ALA A 67 -8.72 15.11 -5.40
C ALA A 67 -9.72 15.55 -6.48
N THR A 68 -9.62 15.05 -7.72
CA THR A 68 -10.51 15.40 -8.83
C THR A 68 -11.09 14.21 -9.58
N ASP A 69 -10.66 12.97 -9.24
CA ASP A 69 -11.16 11.73 -9.81
C ASP A 69 -12.67 11.53 -9.52
N PRO A 70 -13.54 11.57 -10.54
CA PRO A 70 -14.99 11.46 -10.36
C PRO A 70 -15.44 10.04 -10.02
N THR A 71 -14.56 9.04 -10.08
CA THR A 71 -14.86 7.64 -9.72
C THR A 71 -14.66 7.35 -8.23
N LEU A 72 -13.90 8.20 -7.52
CA LEU A 72 -13.59 8.00 -6.10
C LEU A 72 -14.67 8.57 -5.19
N LYS A 73 -14.99 7.83 -4.13
CA LYS A 73 -15.98 8.22 -3.13
C LYS A 73 -15.39 9.23 -2.15
N TRP A 74 -16.07 10.37 -2.00
CA TRP A 74 -15.76 11.37 -0.98
C TRP A 74 -16.49 11.07 0.31
N GLU A 75 -15.76 10.88 1.41
CA GLU A 75 -16.31 10.53 2.72
C GLU A 75 -16.18 11.71 3.70
N GLN A 76 -17.30 12.35 4.03
CA GLN A 76 -17.31 13.48 4.97
C GLN A 76 -16.80 13.04 6.36
N GLN A 77 -15.84 13.77 6.92
CA GLN A 77 -15.18 13.50 8.20
C GLN A 77 -15.63 14.44 9.33
N THR A 78 -16.08 15.66 9.00
CA THR A 78 -16.44 16.68 9.99
C THR A 78 -17.77 17.37 9.64
N GLY A 79 -18.43 17.92 10.66
CA GLY A 79 -19.71 18.61 10.51
C GLY A 79 -20.92 17.68 10.47
N THR A 80 -22.07 18.25 10.13
CA THR A 80 -23.31 17.48 9.89
C THR A 80 -23.29 16.95 8.44
N PRO A 81 -23.73 15.71 8.18
CA PRO A 81 -23.76 15.16 6.82
C PRO A 81 -24.44 16.10 5.81
N GLY A 82 -23.74 16.44 4.73
CA GLY A 82 -24.22 17.33 3.66
C GLY A 82 -24.14 18.83 3.94
N ALA A 83 -23.58 19.28 5.07
CA ALA A 83 -23.34 20.70 5.34
C ALA A 83 -21.98 21.17 4.81
N ASP A 84 -21.87 22.42 4.34
CA ASP A 84 -20.61 23.03 3.88
C ASP A 84 -19.68 23.48 5.03
N TYR A 85 -20.27 23.79 6.19
CA TYR A 85 -19.58 24.27 7.38
C TYR A 85 -20.02 23.50 8.64
N THR A 86 -19.09 23.36 9.59
CA THR A 86 -19.37 22.83 10.92
C THR A 86 -20.13 23.85 11.77
N LYS A 87 -20.69 23.42 12.92
CA LYS A 87 -21.32 24.33 13.91
C LYS A 87 -20.39 25.42 14.46
N LYS A 88 -19.07 25.32 14.26
CA LYS A 88 -18.07 26.32 14.68
C LYS A 88 -17.76 27.36 13.58
N GLY A 89 -18.26 27.17 12.37
CA GLY A 89 -17.92 27.98 11.20
C GLY A 89 -16.72 27.47 10.40
N ASP A 90 -16.01 26.44 10.88
CA ASP A 90 -14.94 25.79 10.12
C ASP A 90 -15.52 25.06 8.89
N PRO A 91 -14.88 25.09 7.70
CA PRO A 91 -15.28 24.28 6.55
C PRO A 91 -15.33 22.78 6.88
N VAL A 92 -16.25 22.04 6.26
CA VAL A 92 -16.24 20.57 6.39
C VAL A 92 -15.09 19.93 5.63
N ARG A 93 -14.59 18.81 6.17
CA ARG A 93 -13.54 18.00 5.57
C ARG A 93 -14.11 16.74 4.96
N TYR A 94 -13.66 16.42 3.76
CA TYR A 94 -13.85 15.13 3.12
C TYR A 94 -12.53 14.37 3.08
N LYS A 95 -12.62 13.05 3.20
CA LYS A 95 -11.56 12.09 2.96
C LYS A 95 -11.82 11.41 1.62
N VAL A 96 -10.82 11.39 0.76
CA VAL A 96 -10.82 10.63 -0.50
C VAL A 96 -9.63 9.68 -0.45
N GLU A 97 -9.80 8.44 -0.88
CA GLU A 97 -8.73 7.45 -0.98
C GLU A 97 -8.69 6.88 -2.39
N GLY A 98 -7.49 6.72 -2.95
CA GLY A 98 -7.28 6.22 -4.29
C GLY A 98 -5.87 5.64 -4.47
N VAL A 99 -5.73 4.70 -5.40
CA VAL A 99 -4.44 4.05 -5.69
C VAL A 99 -3.81 4.69 -6.93
N ARG A 100 -2.52 5.03 -6.86
CA ARG A 100 -1.69 5.48 -8.00
C ARG A 100 -0.33 4.79 -7.93
N ASP A 101 0.11 4.19 -9.04
CA ASP A 101 1.32 3.35 -9.15
C ASP A 101 1.51 2.38 -7.95
N GLY A 102 0.43 1.68 -7.55
CA GLY A 102 0.43 0.73 -6.43
C GLY A 102 0.36 1.33 -5.02
N VAL A 103 0.49 2.65 -4.88
CA VAL A 103 0.40 3.35 -3.58
C VAL A 103 -1.05 3.79 -3.33
N ASN A 104 -1.65 3.34 -2.24
CA ASN A 104 -2.91 3.92 -1.74
C ASN A 104 -2.61 5.27 -1.06
N ILE A 105 -3.33 6.33 -1.43
CA ILE A 105 -3.12 7.69 -0.96
C ILE A 105 -4.43 8.23 -0.42
N ARG A 106 -4.39 8.80 0.79
CA ARG A 106 -5.51 9.54 1.38
C ARG A 106 -5.29 11.01 1.18
N VAL A 107 -6.31 11.68 0.67
CA VAL A 107 -6.38 13.13 0.50
C VAL A 107 -7.49 13.68 1.38
N ILE A 108 -7.21 14.79 2.07
CA ILE A 108 -8.20 15.54 2.86
C ILE A 108 -8.50 16.85 2.15
N ILE A 109 -9.78 17.18 1.98
CA ILE A 109 -10.26 18.31 1.15
C ILE A 109 -11.31 19.12 1.90
N GLU A 110 -11.25 20.46 1.81
CA GLU A 110 -12.28 21.40 2.27
C GLU A 110 -12.86 22.17 1.05
N PRO A 111 -14.00 21.74 0.48
CA PRO A 111 -14.60 22.39 -0.69
C PRO A 111 -14.93 23.87 -0.49
N ALA A 112 -15.51 24.20 0.66
CA ALA A 112 -15.85 25.57 1.07
C ALA A 112 -14.71 26.30 1.82
N GLY A 113 -13.52 25.69 1.83
CA GLY A 113 -12.31 26.16 2.49
C GLY A 113 -11.17 26.36 1.49
N ARG A 114 -9.97 25.85 1.81
CA ARG A 114 -8.76 26.04 0.98
C ARG A 114 -8.54 24.98 -0.11
N GLY A 115 -9.52 24.14 -0.41
CA GLY A 115 -9.35 22.99 -1.31
C GLY A 115 -8.57 21.86 -0.64
N ILE A 116 -7.52 21.36 -1.28
CA ILE A 116 -6.68 20.27 -0.74
C ILE A 116 -6.00 20.72 0.56
N ILE A 117 -6.10 19.91 1.61
CA ILE A 117 -5.53 20.19 2.94
C ILE A 117 -4.22 19.47 3.14
N THR A 118 -4.20 18.18 2.81
CA THR A 118 -3.03 17.30 2.88
C THR A 118 -3.29 16.06 2.02
N GLY A 119 -2.23 15.37 1.65
CA GLY A 119 -2.24 14.10 0.93
C GLY A 119 -1.05 13.26 1.39
N PHE A 120 -1.27 12.00 1.71
CA PHE A 120 -0.23 11.11 2.23
C PHE A 120 -0.52 9.66 1.84
N PRO A 121 0.52 8.82 1.69
CA PRO A 121 0.30 7.41 1.43
C PRO A 121 -0.33 6.82 2.68
N VAL A 122 -1.40 6.06 2.50
CA VAL A 122 -1.88 5.16 3.55
C VAL A 122 -1.25 3.82 3.24
N TYR A 123 -0.29 3.43 4.07
CA TYR A 123 0.06 2.03 4.21
C TYR A 123 -1.13 1.33 4.87
N TRP A 124 -2.09 0.95 4.01
CA TRP A 124 -3.28 0.16 4.28
C TRP A 124 -4.37 0.85 5.19
N PRO A 125 -5.69 0.57 5.03
CA PRO A 125 -6.69 0.85 6.09
C PRO A 125 -6.58 -0.09 7.35
N VAL A 126 -5.70 0.25 8.32
CA VAL A 126 -5.37 -0.47 9.61
C VAL A 126 -4.26 -1.56 9.61
N MET A 127 -4.17 -2.40 8.58
CA MET A 127 -3.56 -3.74 8.44
C MET A 127 -4.50 -4.82 8.97
N ASP A 128 -4.96 -5.72 8.08
CA ASP A 128 -5.86 -6.81 8.46
C ASP A 128 -5.07 -8.02 8.95
N TRP A 129 -4.42 -7.84 10.10
CA TRP A 129 -3.72 -8.92 10.80
C TRP A 129 -4.67 -10.05 11.21
N GLU A 130 -5.97 -9.78 11.38
CA GLU A 130 -6.98 -10.80 11.63
C GLU A 130 -7.20 -11.66 10.38
N GLY A 131 -7.38 -11.04 9.20
CA GLY A 131 -7.48 -11.71 7.91
C GLY A 131 -6.20 -12.42 7.46
N VAL A 132 -5.02 -11.85 7.71
CA VAL A 132 -3.72 -12.50 7.50
C VAL A 132 -3.60 -13.75 8.38
N ALA A 133 -3.86 -13.62 9.69
CA ALA A 133 -3.77 -14.75 10.61
C ALA A 133 -4.85 -15.81 10.32
N ALA A 134 -6.08 -15.42 10.00
CA ALA A 134 -7.16 -16.33 9.62
C ALA A 134 -6.85 -17.06 8.31
N GLY A 135 -6.33 -16.34 7.31
CA GLY A 135 -5.91 -16.90 6.02
C GLY A 135 -4.78 -17.91 6.16
N LEU A 136 -3.74 -17.57 6.96
CA LEU A 136 -2.65 -18.48 7.29
C LEU A 136 -3.11 -19.72 8.08
N ARG A 137 -3.96 -19.54 9.10
CA ARG A 137 -4.55 -20.67 9.85
C ARG A 137 -5.37 -21.58 8.94
N ALA A 138 -6.18 -21.01 8.04
CA ALA A 138 -6.97 -21.78 7.07
C ALA A 138 -6.07 -22.58 6.11
N LEU A 139 -5.05 -21.95 5.51
CA LEU A 139 -4.07 -22.64 4.67
C LEU A 139 -3.34 -23.76 5.43
N THR A 140 -2.95 -23.53 6.69
CA THR A 140 -2.29 -24.53 7.53
C THR A 140 -3.23 -25.68 7.93
N ILE A 141 -4.53 -25.43 8.13
CA ILE A 141 -5.55 -26.47 8.35
C ILE A 141 -5.75 -27.33 7.09
N GLU A 142 -5.81 -26.69 5.92
CA GLU A 142 -6.10 -27.34 4.63
C GLU A 142 -4.90 -28.14 4.10
N LEU A 143 -3.68 -27.64 4.31
CA LEU A 143 -2.44 -28.19 3.74
C LEU A 143 -1.55 -28.91 4.76
N GLY A 144 -1.63 -28.57 6.03
CA GLY A 144 -0.88 -29.22 7.11
C GLY A 144 -1.04 -30.75 7.17
N PRO A 145 -2.24 -31.34 6.93
CA PRO A 145 -2.42 -32.80 6.86
C PRO A 145 -1.68 -33.50 5.70
N LEU A 146 -1.13 -32.74 4.75
CA LEU A 146 -0.30 -33.26 3.64
C LEU A 146 1.20 -33.24 3.97
N LEU A 147 1.59 -32.49 5.00
CA LEU A 147 2.98 -32.33 5.47
C LEU A 147 3.30 -33.30 6.62
N PRO A 148 4.58 -33.53 6.95
CA PRO A 148 4.93 -34.20 8.18
C PRO A 148 4.41 -33.43 9.41
N PRO A 149 4.01 -34.14 10.50
CA PRO A 149 3.35 -33.49 11.64
C PRO A 149 4.19 -32.42 12.35
N ASP A 150 5.51 -32.50 12.29
CA ASP A 150 6.41 -31.54 12.92
C ASP A 150 6.50 -30.23 12.11
N ASP A 151 6.49 -30.30 10.78
CA ASP A 151 6.58 -29.13 9.88
C ASP A 151 5.26 -28.35 9.82
N ALA A 152 4.14 -29.08 9.84
CA ALA A 152 2.80 -28.51 10.01
C ALA A 152 2.66 -27.83 11.39
N ARG A 153 3.20 -28.44 12.46
CA ARG A 153 3.18 -27.85 13.80
C ARG A 153 4.06 -26.60 13.90
N ASN A 154 5.27 -26.62 13.34
CA ASN A 154 6.17 -25.45 13.31
C ASN A 154 5.49 -24.25 12.61
N THR A 155 4.85 -24.50 11.46
CA THR A 155 4.04 -23.47 10.79
C THR A 155 2.94 -22.91 11.71
N TRP A 156 2.23 -23.78 12.43
CA TRP A 156 1.17 -23.35 13.35
C TRP A 156 1.71 -22.52 14.53
N GLU A 157 2.83 -22.93 15.11
CA GLU A 157 3.51 -22.23 16.21
C GLU A 157 3.95 -20.81 15.78
N LEU A 158 4.46 -20.64 14.56
CA LEU A 158 4.80 -19.33 13.98
C LEU A 158 3.57 -18.43 13.78
N VAL A 159 2.44 -18.99 13.32
CA VAL A 159 1.18 -18.23 13.15
C VAL A 159 0.63 -17.77 14.49
N ASP A 160 0.63 -18.61 15.52
CA ASP A 160 0.17 -18.24 16.86
C ASP A 160 1.14 -17.31 17.61
N ALA A 161 2.44 -17.33 17.26
CA ALA A 161 3.43 -16.34 17.72
C ALA A 161 3.30 -14.96 17.04
N GLY A 162 2.54 -14.87 15.93
CA GLY A 162 2.40 -13.64 15.14
C GLY A 162 3.51 -13.42 14.11
N GLU A 163 4.37 -14.41 13.87
CA GLU A 163 5.48 -14.35 12.92
C GLU A 163 5.02 -14.65 11.48
N TYR A 164 3.98 -13.94 11.03
CA TYR A 164 3.21 -14.27 9.82
C TYR A 164 4.03 -14.36 8.53
N GLY A 165 5.08 -13.55 8.39
CA GLY A 165 6.01 -13.62 7.26
C GLY A 165 6.74 -14.97 7.22
N ILE A 166 7.40 -15.30 8.34
CA ILE A 166 8.14 -16.55 8.53
C ILE A 166 7.19 -17.76 8.41
N ALA A 167 5.96 -17.65 8.91
CA ALA A 167 4.94 -18.69 8.75
C ALA A 167 4.56 -18.96 7.27
N LEU A 168 4.36 -17.91 6.47
CA LEU A 168 4.06 -18.05 5.03
C LEU A 168 5.25 -18.66 4.29
N GLU A 169 6.46 -18.14 4.53
CA GLU A 169 7.70 -18.63 3.92
C GLU A 169 7.95 -20.10 4.26
N ASN A 170 7.80 -20.48 5.54
CA ASN A 170 7.96 -21.86 6.01
C ASN A 170 6.94 -22.78 5.33
N LEU A 171 5.65 -22.43 5.34
CA LEU A 171 4.60 -23.25 4.72
C LEU A 171 4.85 -23.45 3.22
N CYS A 172 5.16 -22.39 2.49
CA CYS A 172 5.52 -22.45 1.08
C CYS A 172 6.77 -23.33 0.83
N THR A 173 7.83 -23.15 1.62
CA THR A 173 9.07 -23.92 1.49
C THR A 173 8.81 -25.41 1.69
N GLN A 174 8.07 -25.78 2.73
CA GLN A 174 7.77 -27.19 3.01
C GLN A 174 6.87 -27.82 1.95
N LEU A 175 5.89 -27.08 1.41
CA LEU A 175 5.07 -27.55 0.28
C LEU A 175 5.89 -27.78 -1.00
N TYR A 176 6.90 -26.94 -1.25
CA TYR A 176 7.84 -27.11 -2.35
C TYR A 176 8.78 -28.31 -2.13
N GLU A 177 9.40 -28.43 -0.95
CA GLU A 177 10.36 -29.50 -0.63
C GLU A 177 9.75 -30.91 -0.68
N TYR A 178 8.47 -31.05 -0.32
CA TYR A 178 7.73 -32.32 -0.39
C TYR A 178 6.97 -32.53 -1.72
N ASP A 179 7.16 -31.67 -2.73
CA ASP A 179 6.48 -31.71 -4.04
C ASP A 179 4.93 -31.76 -3.94
N ILE A 180 4.38 -31.03 -2.95
CA ILE A 180 2.94 -31.03 -2.65
C ILE A 180 2.24 -30.03 -3.56
N ALA A 181 1.55 -30.58 -4.57
CA ALA A 181 0.74 -29.78 -5.49
C ALA A 181 -0.43 -29.08 -4.79
N VAL A 182 -0.49 -27.75 -4.90
CA VAL A 182 -1.57 -26.90 -4.37
C VAL A 182 -2.63 -26.59 -5.44
N SER A 183 -3.81 -26.13 -5.04
CA SER A 183 -4.84 -25.66 -5.98
C SER A 183 -4.55 -24.23 -6.46
N GLY A 184 -5.23 -23.80 -7.53
CA GLY A 184 -5.20 -22.41 -7.97
C GLY A 184 -5.71 -21.43 -6.92
N ASP A 185 -6.72 -21.82 -6.13
CA ASP A 185 -7.26 -21.03 -5.00
C ASP A 185 -6.20 -20.85 -3.90
N HIS A 186 -5.54 -21.94 -3.48
CA HIS A 186 -4.50 -21.86 -2.45
C HIS A 186 -3.39 -20.90 -2.89
N ARG A 187 -2.94 -20.98 -4.16
CA ARG A 187 -1.94 -20.06 -4.73
C ARG A 187 -2.40 -18.60 -4.70
N GLN A 188 -3.67 -18.33 -5.05
CA GLN A 188 -4.22 -16.98 -4.97
C GLN A 188 -4.24 -16.46 -3.52
N ARG A 189 -4.53 -17.32 -2.54
CA ARG A 189 -4.52 -16.98 -1.11
C ARG A 189 -3.10 -16.76 -0.57
N PHE A 190 -2.13 -17.60 -0.94
CA PHE A 190 -0.71 -17.36 -0.66
C PHE A 190 -0.25 -16.01 -1.22
N ALA A 191 -0.57 -15.72 -2.49
CA ALA A 191 -0.23 -14.46 -3.12
C ALA A 191 -0.90 -13.26 -2.42
N ALA A 192 -2.19 -13.38 -2.08
CA ALA A 192 -2.94 -12.34 -1.39
C ALA A 192 -2.32 -12.02 -0.02
N ILE A 193 -1.85 -13.01 0.73
CA ILE A 193 -1.20 -12.80 2.04
C ILE A 193 0.25 -12.31 1.86
N GLY A 194 1.03 -12.90 0.96
CA GLY A 194 2.43 -12.54 0.74
C GLY A 194 2.63 -11.10 0.27
N VAL A 195 1.76 -10.61 -0.63
CA VAL A 195 1.76 -9.20 -1.08
C VAL A 195 1.50 -8.24 0.09
N GLN A 196 0.66 -8.62 1.05
CA GLN A 196 0.35 -7.81 2.24
C GLN A 196 1.53 -7.77 3.23
N LEU A 197 2.26 -8.88 3.34
CA LEU A 197 3.44 -9.02 4.18
C LEU A 197 4.71 -8.45 3.54
N GLY A 198 4.65 -8.02 2.27
CA GLY A 198 5.80 -7.49 1.53
C GLY A 198 6.81 -8.56 1.11
N LEU A 199 6.37 -9.81 0.98
CA LEU A 199 7.22 -10.95 0.61
C LEU A 199 7.42 -11.07 -0.91
N ASP A 200 8.54 -11.68 -1.29
CA ASP A 200 8.87 -11.96 -2.69
C ASP A 200 7.94 -13.03 -3.28
N ASN A 201 7.67 -12.98 -4.59
CA ASN A 201 6.64 -13.82 -5.20
C ASN A 201 7.05 -15.28 -5.45
N HIS A 202 8.36 -15.58 -5.46
CA HIS A 202 8.86 -16.93 -5.77
C HIS A 202 8.28 -18.00 -4.83
N TYR A 203 8.11 -17.67 -3.54
CA TYR A 203 7.55 -18.57 -2.51
C TYR A 203 6.22 -19.23 -2.94
N TRP A 204 5.36 -18.55 -3.71
CA TRP A 204 4.09 -19.12 -4.17
C TRP A 204 3.96 -19.27 -5.69
N SER A 205 4.82 -18.63 -6.50
CA SER A 205 4.88 -18.92 -7.94
C SER A 205 5.50 -20.27 -8.25
N ASP A 206 6.41 -20.75 -7.40
CA ASP A 206 7.27 -21.89 -7.72
C ASP A 206 6.72 -23.22 -7.16
N LEU A 207 5.66 -23.17 -6.34
CA LEU A 207 4.95 -24.36 -5.86
C LEU A 207 4.46 -25.24 -7.03
N PRO A 208 4.35 -26.56 -6.86
CA PRO A 208 3.63 -27.39 -7.82
C PRO A 208 2.13 -27.05 -7.79
N VAL A 209 1.46 -27.05 -8.95
CA VAL A 209 0.01 -26.80 -9.05
C VAL A 209 -0.69 -28.04 -9.55
N LYS A 210 -1.81 -28.40 -8.93
CA LYS A 210 -2.68 -29.48 -9.44
C LYS A 210 -3.21 -29.08 -10.81
N VAL A 211 -2.92 -29.88 -11.82
CA VAL A 211 -3.55 -29.79 -13.13
C VAL A 211 -4.86 -30.59 -13.04
N ASP A 212 -5.98 -29.92 -13.28
CA ASP A 212 -7.32 -30.53 -13.35
C ASP A 212 -7.51 -31.37 -14.63
#